data_AF-A0A316VP78-F1
#
_entry.id   AF-A0A316VP78-F1
#
_cell.length_a   1.000
_cell.length_b   1.000
_cell.length_c   1.000
_cell.angle_alpha   90.00
_cell.angle_beta   90.00
_cell.angle_gamma   90.00
#
_symmetry.space_group_name_H-M   'P 1'
#
loop_
_entity.id
_entity.type
_entity.pdbx_description
1 polymer ?
#
loop_
_entity_poly.entity_id
_entity_poly.type
_entity_poly.pdbx_seq_one_letter_code
_entity_poly.pdbx_strand_id
1 'polypeptide(L)'
;MTSSMFDVVPKLPNELSAQIFSFFNVFELAKLERVSKSWRNVIRTNPILWKDDQFDEKVLDPCALQHEGKYNAMLEKCDGKIDKVFLPLFLPFNTQGKLESLLEPLAKSEVKDLWIVIRKDKTCPGRHQHGGPNASSKQLQDAVKAVLKVVVQCAHLQNLRLATTESVMVNTKTFGDPKKWPFAANRFKKLSYLLKSSLSSTYLSWQEWNE
;
A
#
# COMPACT_ATOMS: atom_id res chain seq x y z
N MET A 1 -22.13 34.43 -11.16
CA MET A 1 -21.73 34.42 -9.73
C MET A 1 -22.77 33.63 -8.97
N THR A 2 -22.57 32.32 -8.78
CA THR A 2 -23.46 31.50 -7.94
C THR A 2 -22.92 31.49 -6.53
N SER A 3 -23.60 32.24 -5.65
CA SER A 3 -23.33 32.27 -4.22
C SER A 3 -23.38 30.86 -3.64
N SER A 4 -22.34 30.50 -2.90
CA SER A 4 -22.09 29.21 -2.27
C SER A 4 -23.00 29.00 -1.05
N MET A 5 -24.30 28.87 -1.27
CA MET A 5 -25.27 28.79 -0.17
C MET A 5 -25.09 27.52 0.70
N PHE A 6 -24.33 26.53 0.23
CA PHE A 6 -24.03 25.28 0.95
C PHE A 6 -22.55 25.12 1.35
N ASP A 7 -21.68 26.10 1.09
CA ASP A 7 -20.28 25.98 1.52
C ASP A 7 -20.12 26.43 2.97
N VAL A 8 -20.27 25.47 3.88
CA VAL A 8 -20.16 25.66 5.33
C VAL A 8 -18.72 25.58 5.82
N VAL A 9 -17.79 25.04 5.04
CA VAL A 9 -16.37 24.87 5.42
C VAL A 9 -15.67 26.19 5.74
N PRO A 10 -15.85 27.30 4.99
CA PRO A 10 -15.30 28.60 5.38
C PRO A 10 -15.77 29.13 6.74
N LYS A 11 -16.90 28.62 7.27
CA LYS A 11 -17.47 29.05 8.55
C LYS A 11 -16.99 28.19 9.72
N LEU A 12 -16.33 27.07 9.45
CA LEU A 12 -15.80 26.16 10.46
C LEU A 12 -14.31 26.48 10.71
N PRO A 13 -13.83 26.34 11.95
CA PRO A 13 -12.40 26.22 12.22
C PRO A 13 -11.77 25.13 11.33
N ASN A 14 -10.54 25.38 10.89
CA ASN A 14 -9.83 24.46 10.00
C ASN A 14 -9.67 23.07 10.66
N GLU A 15 -9.50 23.03 11.97
CA GLU A 15 -9.33 21.82 12.77
C GLU A 15 -10.59 20.96 12.72
N LEU A 16 -11.78 21.56 12.85
CA LEU A 16 -13.05 20.84 12.76
C LEU A 16 -13.31 20.34 11.35
N SER A 17 -12.98 21.14 10.34
CA SER A 17 -13.10 20.73 8.94
C SER A 17 -12.16 19.56 8.63
N ALA A 18 -10.91 19.62 9.10
CA ALA A 18 -9.96 18.52 8.97
C ALA A 18 -10.44 17.27 9.72
N GLN A 19 -11.02 17.41 10.91
CA GLN A 19 -11.60 16.29 11.65
C GLN A 19 -12.75 15.63 10.89
N ILE A 20 -13.64 16.42 10.27
CA ILE A 20 -14.71 15.89 9.41
C ILE A 20 -14.11 15.15 8.20
N PHE A 21 -13.11 15.74 7.54
CA PHE A 21 -12.47 15.11 6.40
C PHE A 21 -11.67 13.85 6.77
N SER A 22 -11.23 13.73 8.02
CA SER A 22 -10.52 12.53 8.48
C SER A 22 -11.36 11.25 8.50
N PHE A 23 -12.69 11.34 8.33
CA PHE A 23 -13.56 10.16 8.18
C PHE A 23 -13.61 9.58 6.76
N PHE A 24 -12.97 10.25 5.79
CA PHE A 24 -13.00 9.86 4.38
C PHE A 24 -11.65 9.29 3.96
N ASN A 25 -11.66 8.25 3.13
CA ASN A 25 -10.42 7.73 2.54
C ASN A 25 -9.88 8.68 1.46
N VAL A 26 -8.65 8.45 1.03
CA VAL A 26 -7.95 9.32 0.07
C VAL A 26 -8.68 9.47 -1.28
N PHE A 27 -9.40 8.44 -1.75
CA PHE A 27 -10.19 8.55 -2.97
C PHE A 27 -11.42 9.44 -2.79
N GLU A 28 -12.05 9.38 -1.63
CA GLU A 28 -13.18 10.24 -1.27
C GLU A 28 -12.71 11.68 -1.10
N LEU A 29 -11.59 11.92 -0.42
CA LEU A 29 -10.97 13.23 -0.32
C LEU A 29 -10.71 13.85 -1.69
N ALA A 30 -10.18 13.09 -2.65
CA ALA A 30 -9.96 13.57 -4.02
C ALA A 30 -11.26 13.97 -4.74
N LYS A 31 -12.40 13.35 -4.41
CA LYS A 31 -13.72 13.79 -4.90
C LYS A 31 -14.19 15.05 -4.17
N LEU A 32 -13.98 15.12 -2.86
CA LEU A 32 -14.37 16.25 -2.02
C LEU A 32 -13.62 17.56 -2.39
N GLU A 33 -12.39 17.47 -2.90
CA GLU A 33 -11.66 18.62 -3.47
C GLU A 33 -12.38 19.34 -4.64
N ARG A 34 -13.37 18.67 -5.25
CA ARG A 34 -14.13 19.20 -6.39
C ARG A 34 -15.40 19.92 -5.96
N VAL A 35 -15.80 19.83 -4.69
CA VAL A 35 -17.03 20.45 -4.16
C VAL A 35 -16.91 21.97 -4.16
N SER A 36 -15.84 22.52 -3.56
CA SER A 36 -15.58 23.96 -3.56
C SER A 36 -14.10 24.29 -3.43
N LYS A 37 -13.73 25.56 -3.66
CA LYS A 37 -12.36 26.05 -3.42
C LYS A 37 -11.97 25.94 -1.95
N SER A 38 -12.92 26.14 -1.03
CA SER A 38 -12.67 26.06 0.41
C SER A 38 -12.34 24.63 0.84
N TRP A 39 -13.13 23.66 0.39
CA TRP A 39 -12.91 22.23 0.67
C TRP A 39 -11.56 21.78 0.15
N ARG A 40 -11.25 22.15 -1.10
CA ARG A 40 -9.94 21.88 -1.70
C ARG A 40 -8.80 22.47 -0.87
N ASN A 41 -8.94 23.71 -0.40
CA ASN A 41 -7.90 24.36 0.38
C ASN A 41 -7.63 23.58 1.67
N VAL A 42 -8.68 23.33 2.47
CA VAL A 42 -8.54 22.57 3.72
C VAL A 42 -7.96 21.17 3.47
N ILE A 43 -8.47 20.44 2.48
CA ILE A 43 -7.99 19.07 2.20
C ILE A 43 -6.50 19.07 1.80
N ARG A 44 -6.06 20.03 0.99
CA ARG A 44 -4.67 20.08 0.50
C ARG A 44 -3.67 20.63 1.51
N THR A 45 -4.10 21.53 2.41
CA THR A 45 -3.21 22.14 3.40
C THR A 45 -3.11 21.32 4.69
N ASN A 46 -3.82 20.19 4.81
CA ASN A 46 -3.79 19.33 5.99
C ASN A 46 -3.14 17.97 5.65
N PRO A 47 -1.81 17.83 5.78
CA PRO A 47 -1.09 16.59 5.46
C PRO A 47 -1.62 15.36 6.19
N ILE A 48 -2.13 15.51 7.42
CA ILE A 48 -2.66 14.40 8.23
C ILE A 48 -3.72 13.60 7.49
N LEU A 49 -4.53 14.24 6.63
CA LEU A 49 -5.57 13.58 5.84
C LEU A 49 -5.03 12.61 4.78
N TRP A 50 -3.75 12.72 4.44
CA TRP A 50 -3.09 11.96 3.39
C TRP A 50 -2.07 10.95 3.95
N LYS A 51 -1.90 10.88 5.28
CA LYS A 51 -0.94 9.98 5.93
C LYS A 51 -1.44 8.54 6.04
N ASP A 52 -2.75 8.36 6.12
CA ASP A 52 -3.39 7.06 6.29
C ASP A 52 -4.26 6.77 5.07
N ASP A 53 -3.99 5.65 4.41
CA ASP A 53 -4.76 5.22 3.26
C ASP A 53 -6.23 4.84 3.60
N GLN A 54 -6.52 4.58 4.89
CA GLN A 54 -7.82 4.13 5.40
C GLN A 54 -8.42 2.98 4.59
N PHE A 55 -7.55 2.08 4.13
CA PHE A 55 -7.97 0.97 3.28
C PHE A 55 -8.82 -0.02 4.07
N ASP A 56 -10.00 -0.34 3.54
CA ASP A 56 -10.86 -1.41 4.08
C ASP A 56 -10.34 -2.77 3.58
N GLU A 57 -9.96 -3.64 4.51
CA GLU A 57 -9.49 -4.99 4.19
C GLU A 57 -10.51 -5.85 3.44
N LYS A 58 -11.78 -5.45 3.46
CA LYS A 58 -12.87 -6.08 2.70
C LYS A 58 -12.88 -5.71 1.22
N VAL A 59 -12.01 -4.81 0.75
CA VAL A 59 -11.90 -4.48 -0.68
C VAL A 59 -11.20 -5.63 -1.40
N LEU A 60 -12.01 -6.50 -2.01
CA LEU A 60 -11.57 -7.76 -2.64
C LEU A 60 -10.85 -7.55 -3.99
N ASP A 61 -11.12 -6.44 -4.69
CA ASP A 61 -10.60 -6.22 -6.05
C ASP A 61 -10.17 -4.77 -6.34
N PRO A 62 -9.06 -4.30 -5.75
CA PRO A 62 -8.58 -2.94 -5.93
C PRO A 62 -7.83 -2.76 -7.26
N CYS A 63 -8.18 -1.68 -7.99
CA CYS A 63 -7.48 -1.24 -9.20
C CYS A 63 -6.04 -0.80 -8.91
N ALA A 64 -5.05 -1.62 -9.28
CA ALA A 64 -3.64 -1.32 -9.02
C ALA A 64 -3.20 0.07 -9.52
N LEU A 65 -3.63 0.45 -10.73
CA LEU A 65 -3.28 1.75 -11.32
C LEU A 65 -3.92 2.93 -10.57
N GLN A 66 -5.16 2.79 -10.10
CA GLN A 66 -5.79 3.84 -9.28
C GLN A 66 -5.10 3.98 -7.94
N HIS A 67 -4.68 2.86 -7.34
CA HIS A 67 -3.95 2.87 -6.09
C HIS A 67 -2.51 3.40 -6.22
N GLU A 68 -1.84 3.17 -7.36
CA GLU A 68 -0.55 3.79 -7.67
C GLU A 68 -0.69 5.33 -7.73
N GLY A 69 -1.70 5.83 -8.46
CA GLY A 69 -1.98 7.27 -8.52
C GLY A 69 -2.31 7.87 -7.14
N LYS A 70 -3.08 7.14 -6.34
CA LYS A 70 -3.38 7.50 -4.94
C LYS A 70 -2.12 7.57 -4.08
N TYR A 71 -1.29 6.54 -4.13
CA TYR A 71 -0.03 6.48 -3.38
C TYR A 71 0.89 7.65 -3.74
N ASN A 72 1.03 7.97 -5.03
CA ASN A 72 1.81 9.14 -5.47
C ASN A 72 1.23 10.46 -4.92
N ALA A 73 -0.10 10.59 -4.89
CA ALA A 73 -0.74 11.76 -4.29
C ALA A 73 -0.48 11.84 -2.78
N MET A 74 -0.54 10.72 -2.05
CA MET A 74 -0.19 10.68 -0.62
C MET A 74 1.26 11.12 -0.38
N LEU A 75 2.20 10.62 -1.19
CA LEU A 75 3.60 11.04 -1.11
C LEU A 75 3.76 12.55 -1.34
N GLU A 76 3.09 13.10 -2.34
CA GLU A 76 3.14 14.54 -2.65
C GLU A 76 2.54 15.40 -1.52
N LYS A 77 1.40 14.99 -0.94
CA LYS A 77 0.66 15.78 0.05
C LYS A 77 1.19 15.64 1.48
N CYS A 78 1.99 14.62 1.75
CA CYS A 78 2.62 14.36 3.06
C CYS A 78 4.13 14.59 3.10
N ASP A 79 4.73 15.17 2.06
CA ASP A 79 6.19 15.27 1.92
C ASP A 79 6.89 13.91 2.13
N GLY A 80 6.28 12.84 1.63
CA GLY A 80 6.75 11.46 1.79
C GLY A 80 6.51 10.82 3.17
N LYS A 81 5.94 11.54 4.14
CA LYS A 81 5.72 11.07 5.52
C LYS A 81 4.38 10.36 5.70
N ILE A 82 4.21 9.25 5.00
CA ILE A 82 3.02 8.38 5.09
C ILE A 82 3.15 7.40 6.26
N ASP A 83 2.03 7.12 6.94
CA ASP A 83 1.96 6.27 8.12
C ASP A 83 1.39 4.88 7.78
N LYS A 84 0.31 4.81 6.98
CA LYS A 84 -0.33 3.54 6.58
C LYS A 84 -0.58 3.49 5.08
N VAL A 85 -0.18 2.39 4.45
CA VAL A 85 -0.20 2.27 2.99
C VAL A 85 -0.74 0.92 2.55
N PHE A 86 -1.71 0.95 1.63
CA PHE A 86 -2.10 -0.22 0.84
C PHE A 86 -1.69 -0.06 -0.63
N LEU A 87 -0.75 -0.90 -1.06
CA LEU A 87 -0.11 -0.83 -2.37
C LEU A 87 -0.30 -2.15 -3.16
N PRO A 88 -1.37 -2.26 -3.96
CA PRO A 88 -1.52 -3.33 -4.93
C PRO A 88 -0.55 -3.12 -6.10
N LEU A 89 0.33 -4.09 -6.31
CA LEU A 89 1.32 -4.15 -7.37
C LEU A 89 0.87 -5.12 -8.46
N PHE A 90 0.98 -4.68 -9.71
CA PHE A 90 0.64 -5.52 -10.85
C PHE A 90 1.78 -5.61 -11.83
N LEU A 91 2.29 -6.83 -11.94
CA LEU A 91 3.52 -7.09 -12.66
C LEU A 91 3.41 -6.82 -14.16
N PRO A 92 2.30 -7.12 -14.85
CA PRO A 92 2.18 -6.79 -16.27
C PRO A 92 2.28 -5.29 -16.61
N PHE A 93 2.02 -4.38 -15.66
CA PHE A 93 2.18 -2.93 -15.87
C PHE A 93 3.40 -2.33 -15.17
N ASN A 94 4.17 -3.13 -14.43
CA ASN A 94 5.31 -2.67 -13.67
C ASN A 94 6.56 -3.42 -14.10
N THR A 95 7.40 -2.74 -14.91
CA THR A 95 8.78 -3.17 -15.12
C THR A 95 9.54 -3.16 -13.79
N GLN A 96 10.65 -3.89 -13.72
CA GLN A 96 11.48 -3.93 -12.51
C GLN A 96 11.90 -2.51 -12.06
N GLY A 97 12.34 -1.67 -13.00
CA GLY A 97 12.71 -0.28 -12.70
C GLY A 97 11.53 0.55 -12.18
N LYS A 98 10.34 0.40 -12.77
CA LYS A 98 9.13 1.09 -12.31
C LYS A 98 8.74 0.66 -10.89
N LEU A 99 8.84 -0.64 -10.61
CA LEU A 99 8.59 -1.19 -9.29
C LEU A 99 9.57 -0.63 -8.26
N GLU A 100 10.85 -0.56 -8.58
CA GLU A 100 11.87 0.00 -7.67
C GLU A 100 11.63 1.49 -7.40
N SER A 101 11.32 2.29 -8.42
CA SER A 101 10.96 3.71 -8.25
C SER A 101 9.69 3.89 -7.41
N LEU A 102 8.70 3.01 -7.54
CA LEU A 102 7.47 3.06 -6.76
C LEU A 102 7.72 2.74 -5.27
N LEU A 103 8.64 1.83 -5.00
CA LEU A 103 8.95 1.36 -3.65
C LEU A 103 9.98 2.25 -2.94
N GLU A 104 10.89 2.91 -3.65
CA GLU A 104 11.96 3.74 -3.07
C GLU A 104 11.46 4.72 -1.99
N PRO A 105 10.34 5.44 -2.17
CA PRO A 105 9.86 6.38 -1.16
C PRO A 105 9.49 5.72 0.17
N LEU A 106 9.09 4.45 0.18
CA LEU A 106 8.72 3.74 1.42
C LEU A 106 9.90 3.66 2.40
N ALA A 107 11.12 3.45 1.90
CA ALA A 107 12.31 3.34 2.74
C ALA A 107 12.64 4.64 3.48
N LYS A 108 12.27 5.79 2.89
CA LYS A 108 12.48 7.13 3.46
C LYS A 108 11.26 7.62 4.25
N SER A 109 10.16 6.88 4.23
CA SER A 109 8.90 7.26 4.88
C SER A 109 8.83 6.85 6.34
N GLU A 110 7.86 7.42 7.07
CA GLU A 110 7.51 7.07 8.45
C GLU A 110 6.50 5.90 8.50
N VAL A 111 6.45 5.05 7.46
CA VAL A 111 5.42 4.01 7.33
C VAL A 111 5.49 3.02 8.49
N LYS A 112 4.37 2.86 9.17
CA LYS A 112 4.16 1.94 10.29
C LYS A 112 3.41 0.70 9.83
N ASP A 113 2.38 0.88 8.99
CA ASP A 113 1.53 -0.20 8.50
C ASP A 113 1.62 -0.29 6.98
N LEU A 114 2.20 -1.38 6.48
CA LEU A 114 2.39 -1.60 5.05
C LEU A 114 1.67 -2.87 4.61
N TRP A 115 0.75 -2.72 3.66
CA TRP A 115 0.13 -3.85 2.99
C TRP A 115 0.40 -3.80 1.48
N ILE A 116 1.14 -4.78 0.99
CA ILE A 116 1.46 -4.95 -0.42
C ILE A 116 0.79 -6.22 -0.95
N VAL A 117 0.11 -6.11 -2.09
CA VAL A 117 -0.49 -7.24 -2.81
C VAL A 117 0.10 -7.33 -4.20
N ILE A 118 0.87 -8.37 -4.51
CA ILE A 118 1.50 -8.56 -5.82
C ILE A 118 0.64 -9.51 -6.66
N ARG A 119 0.09 -9.03 -7.78
CA ARG A 119 -0.75 -9.80 -8.70
C ARG A 119 -0.08 -10.03 -10.05
N LYS A 120 -0.23 -11.22 -10.60
CA LYS A 120 0.27 -11.61 -11.93
C LYS A 120 -0.79 -11.62 -13.04
N ASP A 121 -2.08 -11.62 -12.67
CA ASP A 121 -3.20 -12.02 -13.53
C ASP A 121 -4.20 -10.90 -13.82
N LYS A 122 -4.89 -10.35 -12.81
CA LYS A 122 -5.88 -9.29 -12.96
C LYS A 122 -5.87 -8.31 -11.80
N THR A 123 -6.15 -7.06 -12.12
CA THR A 123 -6.09 -5.94 -11.18
C THR A 123 -7.33 -5.13 -11.07
N CYS A 124 -8.37 -5.44 -11.84
CA CYS A 124 -9.46 -4.50 -11.96
C CYS A 124 -10.80 -5.18 -11.80
N PRO A 125 -11.74 -4.52 -11.09
CA PRO A 125 -13.14 -4.83 -11.21
C PRO A 125 -13.47 -4.89 -12.70
N GLY A 126 -14.29 -5.84 -13.14
CA GLY A 126 -14.54 -6.12 -14.57
C GLY A 126 -15.02 -4.93 -15.43
N ARG A 127 -15.30 -3.76 -14.81
CA ARG A 127 -15.63 -2.49 -15.47
C ARG A 127 -14.40 -1.72 -15.97
N HIS A 128 -13.22 -1.94 -15.39
CA HIS A 128 -11.97 -1.32 -15.81
C HIS A 128 -11.21 -2.34 -16.65
N GLN A 129 -11.18 -2.17 -17.97
CA GLN A 129 -10.60 -3.13 -18.92
C GLN A 129 -9.05 -3.04 -18.97
N HIS A 130 -8.40 -3.03 -17.81
CA HIS A 130 -6.95 -3.07 -17.72
C HIS A 130 -6.47 -4.53 -17.83
N GLY A 131 -6.09 -4.94 -19.03
CA GLY A 131 -5.52 -6.24 -19.32
C GLY A 131 -4.03 -6.15 -19.65
N GLY A 132 -3.29 -7.18 -19.27
CA GLY A 132 -1.91 -7.40 -19.68
C GLY A 132 -1.64 -8.90 -19.76
N PRO A 133 -0.62 -9.34 -20.50
CA PRO A 133 -0.22 -10.74 -20.48
C PRO A 133 0.15 -11.14 -19.04
N ASN A 134 -0.23 -12.36 -18.65
CA ASN A 134 0.12 -12.86 -17.32
C ASN A 134 1.63 -12.78 -17.09
N ALA A 135 2.04 -12.24 -15.96
CA ALA A 135 3.46 -12.21 -15.61
C ALA A 135 3.97 -13.62 -15.30
N SER A 136 5.21 -13.89 -15.69
CA SER A 136 5.90 -15.14 -15.37
C SER A 136 6.20 -15.27 -13.88
N SER A 137 6.35 -16.50 -13.39
CA SER A 137 6.74 -16.76 -12.00
C SER A 137 8.11 -16.14 -11.66
N LYS A 138 9.02 -16.01 -12.64
CA LYS A 138 10.30 -15.30 -12.46
C LYS A 138 10.07 -13.81 -12.14
N GLN A 139 9.21 -13.13 -12.88
CA GLN A 139 8.86 -11.73 -12.61
C GLN A 139 8.22 -11.58 -11.22
N LEU A 140 7.38 -12.53 -10.81
CA LEU A 140 6.81 -12.53 -9.46
C LEU A 140 7.90 -12.65 -8.38
N GLN A 141 8.84 -13.56 -8.54
CA GLN A 141 9.95 -13.73 -7.60
C GLN A 141 10.83 -12.48 -7.52
N ASP A 142 11.15 -11.86 -8.65
CA ASP A 142 11.98 -10.66 -8.69
C ASP A 142 11.27 -9.45 -8.07
N ALA A 143 9.95 -9.33 -8.26
CA ALA A 143 9.15 -8.33 -7.59
C ALA A 143 9.08 -8.52 -6.07
N VAL A 144 8.91 -9.77 -5.60
CA VAL A 144 8.95 -10.10 -4.16
C VAL A 144 10.30 -9.71 -3.57
N LYS A 145 11.42 -10.02 -4.26
CA LYS A 145 12.76 -9.63 -3.79
C LYS A 145 12.92 -8.11 -3.69
N ALA A 146 12.41 -7.36 -4.67
CA ALA A 146 12.47 -5.90 -4.66
C ALA A 146 11.68 -5.32 -3.47
N VAL A 147 10.45 -5.80 -3.26
CA VAL A 147 9.63 -5.42 -2.10
C VAL A 147 10.36 -5.69 -0.79
N LEU A 148 10.87 -6.92 -0.61
CA LEU A 148 11.59 -7.28 0.61
C LEU A 148 12.83 -6.41 0.83
N LYS A 149 13.59 -6.08 -0.24
CA LYS A 149 14.76 -5.20 -0.16
C LYS A 149 14.41 -3.80 0.35
N VAL A 150 13.24 -3.28 -0.02
CA VAL A 150 12.77 -1.96 0.47
C VAL A 150 12.23 -2.07 1.88
N VAL A 151 11.39 -3.06 2.15
CA VAL A 151 10.75 -3.27 3.46
C VAL A 151 11.75 -3.34 4.60
N VAL A 152 12.90 -3.99 4.40
CA VAL A 152 13.96 -4.07 5.44
C VAL A 152 14.61 -2.72 5.75
N GLN A 153 14.43 -1.72 4.89
CA GLN A 153 14.93 -0.35 5.09
C GLN A 153 13.89 0.56 5.77
N CYS A 154 12.64 0.12 5.91
CA CYS A 154 11.58 0.90 6.57
C CYS A 154 11.77 0.87 8.09
N ALA A 155 12.47 1.86 8.64
CA ALA A 155 12.84 1.92 10.06
C ALA A 155 11.65 2.01 11.04
N HIS A 156 10.51 2.53 10.58
CA HIS A 156 9.31 2.74 11.39
C HIS A 156 8.27 1.63 11.28
N LEU A 157 8.54 0.60 10.47
CA LEU A 157 7.57 -0.43 10.13
C LEU A 157 7.22 -1.29 11.35
N GLN A 158 5.93 -1.33 11.69
CA GLN A 158 5.37 -2.07 12.82
C GLN A 158 4.49 -3.24 12.38
N ASN A 159 3.84 -3.14 11.22
CA ASN A 159 2.98 -4.18 10.65
C ASN A 159 3.23 -4.30 9.15
N LEU A 160 3.39 -5.55 8.68
CA LEU A 160 3.59 -5.88 7.28
C LEU A 160 2.61 -6.98 6.89
N ARG A 161 1.87 -6.72 5.82
CA ARG A 161 1.13 -7.73 5.09
C ARG A 161 1.64 -7.79 3.67
N LEU A 162 2.27 -8.90 3.30
CA LEU A 162 2.66 -9.15 1.92
C LEU A 162 1.85 -10.33 1.39
N ALA A 163 1.05 -10.09 0.34
CA ALA A 163 0.24 -11.09 -0.32
C ALA A 163 0.68 -11.26 -1.79
N THR A 164 0.68 -12.49 -2.31
CA THR A 164 0.84 -12.75 -3.75
C THR A 164 -0.33 -13.59 -4.28
N THR A 165 -0.61 -13.51 -5.58
CA THR A 165 -1.62 -14.35 -6.25
C THR A 165 -1.34 -15.84 -6.23
N GLU A 166 -0.08 -16.25 -5.97
CA GLU A 166 0.30 -17.66 -6.02
C GLU A 166 0.42 -18.31 -4.64
N SER A 167 1.14 -17.74 -3.65
CA SER A 167 1.43 -18.52 -2.42
C SER A 167 2.02 -17.79 -1.21
N VAL A 168 2.14 -16.46 -1.15
CA VAL A 168 2.86 -15.82 -0.03
C VAL A 168 1.92 -14.93 0.75
N MET A 169 1.56 -15.35 1.97
CA MET A 169 1.03 -14.46 3.01
C MET A 169 2.10 -14.31 4.10
N VAL A 170 2.83 -13.20 4.11
CA VAL A 170 3.60 -12.79 5.29
C VAL A 170 2.69 -11.91 6.12
N ASN A 171 2.25 -12.40 7.28
CA ASN A 171 1.48 -11.64 8.26
C ASN A 171 2.27 -11.65 9.57
N THR A 172 2.98 -10.57 9.85
CA THR A 172 3.76 -10.41 11.08
C THR A 172 3.13 -9.27 11.88
N LYS A 173 2.23 -9.64 12.80
CA LYS A 173 1.40 -8.70 13.61
C LYS A 173 2.17 -7.97 14.72
N THR A 174 3.46 -8.23 14.91
CA THR A 174 4.26 -7.55 15.94
C THR A 174 5.73 -7.56 15.53
N PHE A 175 6.21 -6.46 14.95
CA PHE A 175 7.64 -6.25 14.74
C PHE A 175 8.24 -5.66 16.03
N GLY A 176 9.03 -6.47 16.74
CA GLY A 176 9.85 -5.98 17.85
C GLY A 176 11.05 -5.14 17.38
N ASP A 177 11.99 -4.87 18.30
CA ASP A 177 13.23 -4.09 18.06
C ASP A 177 13.92 -4.43 16.71
N PRO A 178 14.10 -3.45 15.79
CA PRO A 178 14.77 -3.59 14.49
C PRO A 178 16.11 -4.34 14.52
N LYS A 179 16.88 -4.21 15.61
CA LYS A 179 18.19 -4.89 15.76
C LYS A 179 18.06 -6.38 16.12
N LYS A 180 16.89 -6.81 16.58
CA LYS A 180 16.59 -8.21 16.97
C LYS A 180 15.80 -8.95 15.89
N TRP A 181 15.65 -8.35 14.71
CA TRP A 181 14.94 -8.95 13.61
C TRP A 181 15.61 -10.26 13.15
N PRO A 182 14.83 -11.31 12.86
CA PRO A 182 15.33 -12.55 12.26
C PRO A 182 16.00 -12.38 10.88
N PHE A 183 15.95 -11.17 10.31
CA PHE A 183 16.31 -10.84 8.93
C PHE A 183 17.55 -9.96 8.80
N ALA A 184 18.17 -9.54 9.92
CA ALA A 184 19.23 -8.53 9.94
C ALA A 184 20.59 -8.96 9.34
N ALA A 185 20.83 -10.25 9.04
CA ALA A 185 22.06 -10.66 8.38
C ALA A 185 21.99 -12.00 7.62
N ASN A 186 21.29 -13.01 8.14
CA ASN A 186 21.58 -14.41 7.77
C ASN A 186 20.54 -15.14 6.89
N ARG A 187 19.51 -14.49 6.32
CA ARG A 187 18.41 -15.24 5.66
C ARG A 187 17.81 -14.75 4.33
N PHE A 188 18.51 -13.93 3.55
CA PHE A 188 18.28 -13.96 2.08
C PHE A 188 18.37 -15.42 1.55
N LYS A 189 19.18 -16.28 2.20
CA LYS A 189 19.27 -17.72 1.95
C LYS A 189 18.05 -18.56 2.35
N LYS A 190 17.23 -18.20 3.36
CA LYS A 190 16.08 -19.04 3.77
C LYS A 190 14.74 -18.60 3.19
N LEU A 191 14.54 -17.30 2.92
CA LEU A 191 13.41 -16.84 2.12
C LEU A 191 13.52 -17.34 0.67
N SER A 192 14.73 -17.39 0.10
CA SER A 192 14.97 -18.06 -1.19
C SER A 192 14.79 -19.58 -1.14
N TYR A 193 14.98 -20.23 0.02
CA TYR A 193 14.68 -21.65 0.21
C TYR A 193 13.17 -21.92 0.33
N LEU A 194 12.42 -21.06 1.04
CA LEU A 194 10.95 -21.15 1.15
C LEU A 194 10.24 -20.82 -0.18
N LEU A 195 10.76 -19.87 -0.95
CA LEU A 195 10.30 -19.58 -2.32
C LEU A 195 10.65 -20.72 -3.31
N LYS A 196 11.65 -21.55 -3.01
CA LYS A 196 11.97 -22.77 -3.77
C LYS A 196 11.11 -23.96 -3.35
N SER A 197 10.74 -24.07 -2.07
CA SER A 197 9.92 -25.18 -1.57
C SER A 197 8.42 -24.99 -1.78
N SER A 198 7.93 -23.75 -1.94
CA SER A 198 6.50 -23.46 -2.14
C SER A 198 6.01 -23.67 -3.59
N LEU A 199 6.88 -24.13 -4.50
CA LEU A 199 6.48 -24.57 -5.86
C LEU A 199 5.92 -26.00 -5.89
N SER A 200 5.81 -26.64 -4.72
CA SER A 200 5.03 -27.86 -4.54
C SER A 200 4.26 -27.76 -3.22
N SER A 201 2.98 -28.11 -3.26
CA SER A 201 2.10 -28.28 -2.09
C SER A 201 1.38 -27.03 -1.60
N THR A 202 0.20 -26.87 -2.17
CA THR A 202 -1.03 -26.37 -1.54
C THR A 202 -1.20 -26.91 -0.12
N TYR A 203 -1.68 -26.03 0.77
CA TYR A 203 -2.34 -26.29 2.07
C TYR A 203 -1.73 -27.36 2.98
N LEU A 204 -1.09 -26.93 4.08
CA LEU A 204 -1.15 -27.68 5.34
C LEU A 204 -1.40 -26.74 6.50
N SER A 205 -2.50 -27.05 7.20
CA SER A 205 -2.94 -26.50 8.47
C SER A 205 -1.91 -26.74 9.57
N TRP A 206 -1.90 -25.82 10.52
CA TRP A 206 -0.97 -25.61 11.63
C TRP A 206 -0.91 -26.71 12.73
N GLN A 207 -1.15 -27.99 12.44
CA GLN A 207 -1.30 -29.02 13.49
C GLN A 207 -0.32 -30.21 13.52
N GLU A 208 0.67 -30.33 12.63
CA GLU A 208 1.55 -31.52 12.61
C GLU A 208 3.05 -31.21 12.79
N TRP A 209 3.42 -30.38 13.78
CA TRP A 209 4.84 -30.14 14.12
C TRP A 209 5.20 -30.40 15.59
N ASN A 210 4.33 -31.08 16.35
CA ASN A 210 4.66 -31.58 17.68
C ASN A 210 4.37 -33.08 17.75
N GLU A 211 5.27 -33.89 17.18
CA GLU A 211 5.78 -35.16 17.72
C GLU A 211 7.12 -35.49 17.04
#